data_AF-A0A8T1ELC9-F1
#
_entry.id   AF-A0A8T1ELC9-F1
#
_cell.length_a   1.000
_cell.length_b   1.000
_cell.length_c   1.000
_cell.angle_alpha   90.00
_cell.angle_beta   90.00
_cell.angle_gamma   90.00
#
_symmetry.space_group_name_H-M   'P 1'
#
loop_
_entity.id
_entity.type
_entity.pdbx_description
1 polymer ?
#
loop_
_entity_poly.entity_id
_entity_poly.type
_entity_poly.pdbx_seq_one_letter_code
_entity_poly.pdbx_strand_id
1 'polypeptide(L)'
;MGKDRFVVNPFGELSLSSADKAGLMDFGRNFIDQNIEKYERFIGDSRPKVDQKKWKLIKTKDDTRVYLERDPMIRTTTDGVKTDHPEFMMTGITWGTVDDCMFGAVNPTLESMH
;
A
#
# COMPACT_ATOMS: atom_id res chain seq x y z
N MET A 1 -20.62 -1.95 -31.65
CA MET A 1 -21.47 -1.73 -30.47
C MET A 1 -20.81 -2.39 -29.27
N GLY A 2 -20.28 -1.62 -28.31
CA GLY A 2 -19.66 -2.24 -27.12
C GLY A 2 -18.76 -1.35 -26.25
N LYS A 3 -18.87 -0.01 -26.30
CA LYS A 3 -18.00 0.88 -25.52
C LYS A 3 -18.65 1.50 -24.27
N ASP A 4 -19.98 1.38 -24.10
CA ASP A 4 -20.68 2.20 -23.07
C ASP A 4 -21.09 1.44 -21.80
N ARG A 5 -20.61 0.22 -21.57
CA ARG A 5 -21.25 -0.69 -20.58
C ARG A 5 -20.61 -0.79 -19.19
N PHE A 6 -19.51 -0.09 -18.89
CA PHE A 6 -18.81 -0.32 -17.62
C PHE A 6 -18.38 0.92 -16.82
N VAL A 7 -18.87 2.13 -17.15
CA VAL A 7 -18.37 3.37 -16.52
C VAL A 7 -19.48 4.13 -15.78
N VAL A 8 -20.32 3.44 -15.02
CA VAL A 8 -21.19 4.11 -14.05
C VAL A 8 -20.62 3.83 -12.67
N ASN A 9 -20.07 4.85 -12.02
CA ASN A 9 -19.64 4.75 -10.63
C ASN A 9 -20.86 4.37 -9.77
N PRO A 10 -20.88 3.20 -9.12
CA PRO A 10 -22.02 2.75 -8.32
C PRO A 10 -22.15 3.54 -7.00
N PHE A 11 -21.15 4.36 -6.66
CA PHE A 11 -21.12 5.18 -5.46
C PHE A 11 -21.55 6.62 -5.79
N GLY A 12 -22.26 7.24 -4.84
CA GLY A 12 -22.62 8.66 -4.94
C GLY A 12 -21.40 9.58 -4.90
N GLU A 13 -21.63 10.86 -5.18
CA GLU A 13 -20.57 11.87 -5.11
C GLU A 13 -20.00 11.96 -3.69
N LEU A 14 -18.67 11.88 -3.59
CA LEU A 14 -17.97 11.94 -2.30
C LEU A 14 -17.94 13.39 -1.80
N SER A 15 -18.80 13.70 -0.82
CA SER A 15 -18.79 15.00 -0.13
C SER A 15 -18.00 14.90 1.17
N LEU A 16 -16.85 15.58 1.24
CA LEU A 16 -16.01 15.66 2.43
C LEU A 16 -16.02 17.09 2.99
N SER A 17 -16.15 17.22 4.32
CA SER A 17 -15.99 18.52 4.98
C SER A 17 -14.53 19.00 4.91
N SER A 18 -14.30 20.30 5.14
CA SER A 18 -12.93 20.83 5.22
C SER A 18 -12.10 20.17 6.31
N ALA A 19 -12.73 19.78 7.42
CA ALA A 19 -12.08 19.08 8.51
C ALA A 19 -11.68 17.65 8.11
N ASP A 20 -12.56 16.91 7.44
CA ASP A 20 -12.26 15.56 6.96
C ASP A 20 -11.12 15.57 5.93
N LYS A 21 -11.12 16.55 5.02
CA LYS A 21 -10.03 16.74 4.05
C LYS A 21 -8.69 16.97 4.75
N ALA A 22 -8.65 17.85 5.75
CA ALA A 22 -7.44 18.10 6.52
C ALA A 22 -6.97 16.83 7.26
N GLY A 23 -7.90 16.12 7.91
CA GLY A 23 -7.58 14.87 8.62
C GLY A 23 -7.03 13.78 7.70
N LEU A 24 -7.58 13.62 6.50
CA LEU A 24 -7.06 12.68 5.50
C LEU A 24 -5.68 13.08 4.99
N MET A 25 -5.40 14.37 4.80
CA MET A 25 -4.08 14.85 4.41
C MET A 25 -3.03 14.59 5.51
N ASP A 26 -3.37 14.87 6.75
CA ASP A 26 -2.47 14.63 7.89
C ASP A 26 -2.22 13.14 8.10
N PHE A 27 -3.24 12.31 7.92
CA PHE A 27 -3.09 10.86 7.89
C PHE A 27 -2.11 10.42 6.81
N GLY A 28 -2.27 10.93 5.58
CA GLY A 28 -1.38 10.60 4.46
C GLY A 28 0.08 11.01 4.71
N ARG A 29 0.31 12.20 5.27
CA ARG A 29 1.65 12.68 5.64
C ARG A 29 2.30 11.80 6.70
N ASN A 30 1.60 11.54 7.80
CA ASN A 30 2.08 10.67 8.87
C ASN A 30 2.37 9.25 8.35
N PHE A 31 1.54 8.74 7.43
CA PHE A 31 1.78 7.45 6.80
C PHE A 31 3.10 7.44 6.01
N ILE A 32 3.40 8.51 5.25
CA ILE A 32 4.67 8.63 4.53
C ILE A 32 5.84 8.67 5.51
N ASP A 33 5.76 9.51 6.55
CA ASP A 33 6.83 9.67 7.55
C ASP A 33 7.18 8.33 8.23
N GLN A 34 6.16 7.57 8.64
CA GLN A 34 6.34 6.24 9.23
C GLN A 34 7.00 5.24 8.27
N ASN A 35 6.67 5.30 6.97
CA ASN A 35 7.27 4.40 5.98
C ASN A 35 8.71 4.78 5.66
N ILE A 36 9.05 6.08 5.64
CA ILE A 36 10.44 6.55 5.50
C ILE A 36 11.28 6.04 6.67
N GLU A 37 10.80 6.19 7.91
CA GLU A 37 11.52 5.70 9.09
C GLU A 37 11.75 4.18 9.03
N LYS A 38 10.72 3.41 8.62
CA LYS A 38 10.86 1.95 8.41
C LYS A 38 11.93 1.64 7.36
N TYR A 39 11.95 2.39 6.25
CA TYR A 39 12.92 2.21 5.18
C TYR A 39 14.35 2.56 5.60
N GLU A 40 14.55 3.68 6.30
CA GLU A 40 15.85 4.10 6.82
C GLU A 40 16.44 3.05 7.78
N ARG A 41 15.61 2.54 8.70
CA ARG A 41 16.00 1.43 9.59
C ARG A 41 16.37 0.17 8.80
N PHE A 42 15.68 -0.10 7.69
CA PHE A 42 15.97 -1.25 6.84
C PHE A 42 17.33 -1.12 6.12
N ILE A 43 17.75 0.08 5.72
CA ILE A 43 19.01 0.30 4.98
C ILE A 43 20.22 0.64 5.88
N GLY A 44 20.02 1.05 7.13
CA GLY A 44 21.06 1.61 8.00
C GLY A 44 22.22 0.68 8.38
N ASP A 45 21.99 -0.63 8.50
CA ASP A 45 22.99 -1.58 9.05
C ASP A 45 23.99 -2.15 8.00
N SER A 46 24.35 -1.35 6.99
CA SER A 46 25.31 -1.68 5.93
C SER A 46 24.89 -2.82 4.97
N ARG A 47 23.83 -3.58 5.29
CA ARG A 47 23.12 -4.45 4.34
C ARG A 47 21.63 -4.51 4.70
N PRO A 48 20.72 -4.34 3.73
CA PRO A 48 19.31 -4.51 3.99
C PRO A 48 19.01 -5.91 4.53
N LYS A 49 18.56 -5.98 5.80
CA LYS A 49 18.29 -7.25 6.48
C LYS A 49 16.84 -7.29 6.93
N VAL A 50 16.14 -8.30 6.43
CA VAL A 50 14.78 -8.60 6.85
C VAL A 50 14.80 -9.34 8.19
N ASP A 51 14.10 -8.80 9.19
CA ASP A 51 13.87 -9.52 10.45
C ASP A 51 12.91 -10.70 10.21
N GLN A 52 13.46 -11.91 10.18
CA GLN A 52 12.69 -13.13 9.94
C GLN A 52 11.77 -13.54 11.09
N LYS A 53 11.94 -12.95 12.29
CA LYS A 53 11.01 -13.13 13.41
C LYS A 53 9.71 -12.39 13.16
N LYS A 54 9.78 -11.22 12.51
CA LYS A 54 8.61 -10.43 12.10
C LYS A 54 8.06 -10.89 10.74
N TRP A 55 8.95 -11.22 9.80
CA TRP A 55 8.60 -11.42 8.40
C TRP A 55 8.80 -12.87 7.94
N LYS A 56 7.75 -13.47 7.37
CA LYS A 56 7.79 -14.79 6.75
C LYS A 56 7.96 -14.65 5.24
N LEU A 57 9.02 -15.21 4.66
CA LEU A 57 9.17 -15.28 3.21
C LEU A 57 8.06 -16.18 2.64
N ILE A 58 7.26 -15.64 1.72
CA ILE A 58 6.15 -16.38 1.08
C ILE A 58 6.38 -16.62 -0.41
N LYS A 59 7.22 -15.80 -1.06
CA LYS A 59 7.52 -15.93 -2.49
C LYS A 59 8.89 -15.34 -2.81
N THR A 60 9.61 -16.03 -3.69
CA THR A 60 10.79 -15.51 -4.37
C THR A 60 10.52 -15.59 -5.87
N LYS A 61 10.77 -14.51 -6.60
CA LYS A 61 10.67 -14.48 -8.05
C LYS A 61 11.78 -13.57 -8.58
N ASP A 62 12.61 -14.08 -9.49
CA ASP A 62 13.74 -13.35 -10.05
C ASP A 62 14.59 -12.73 -8.91
N ASP A 63 14.88 -11.43 -8.98
CA ASP A 63 15.61 -10.67 -7.97
C ASP A 63 14.73 -10.10 -6.85
N THR A 64 13.47 -10.55 -6.73
CA THR A 64 12.49 -10.07 -5.75
C THR A 64 12.10 -11.13 -4.74
N ARG A 65 11.87 -10.68 -3.50
CA ARG A 65 11.41 -11.49 -2.38
C ARG A 65 10.22 -10.80 -1.73
N VAL A 66 9.15 -11.55 -1.51
CA VAL A 66 7.91 -11.08 -0.87
C VAL A 66 7.76 -11.77 0.47
N TYR A 67 7.56 -10.96 1.50
CA TYR A 67 7.41 -11.35 2.88
C TYR A 67 6.02 -10.96 3.38
N LEU A 68 5.44 -11.82 4.21
CA LEU A 68 4.19 -11.62 4.93
C LEU A 68 4.50 -11.38 6.41
N GLU A 69 3.84 -10.41 7.02
CA GLU A 69 3.93 -10.21 8.48
C GLU A 69 3.41 -11.44 9.23
N ARG A 70 4.16 -11.91 10.22
CA ARG A 70 3.81 -13.11 11.00
C ARG A 70 2.72 -12.85 12.04
N ASP A 71 2.77 -11.69 12.67
CA ASP A 71 1.87 -11.28 13.75
C ASP A 71 1.18 -9.97 13.35
N PRO A 72 0.15 -10.04 12.47
CA PRO A 72 -0.52 -8.85 12.00
C PRO A 72 -1.30 -8.18 13.12
N MET A 73 -1.35 -6.86 13.07
CA MET A 73 -2.13 -6.07 14.01
C MET A 73 -3.63 -6.33 13.80
N ILE A 74 -4.26 -7.07 14.72
CA ILE A 74 -5.70 -7.27 14.70
C ILE A 74 -6.39 -5.95 15.07
N ARG A 75 -7.01 -5.29 14.08
CA ARG A 75 -7.84 -4.11 14.32
C ARG A 75 -9.25 -4.57 14.62
N THR A 76 -9.78 -4.16 15.77
CA THR A 76 -11.19 -4.41 16.14
C THR A 76 -11.95 -3.11 15.98
N THR A 77 -12.98 -3.09 15.14
CA THR A 77 -13.87 -1.93 15.03
C THR A 77 -14.69 -1.78 16.31
N THR A 78 -15.31 -0.61 16.50
CA THR A 78 -16.25 -0.37 17.62
C THR A 78 -17.39 -1.38 17.68
N ASP A 79 -17.75 -1.97 16.54
CA ASP A 79 -18.79 -2.99 16.41
C ASP A 79 -18.26 -4.42 16.64
N GLY A 80 -17.01 -4.56 17.10
CA GLY A 80 -16.39 -5.85 17.41
C GLY A 80 -15.89 -6.63 16.20
N VAL A 81 -15.92 -6.06 14.98
CA VAL A 81 -15.42 -6.72 13.78
C VAL A 81 -13.89 -6.72 13.83
N LYS A 82 -13.31 -7.92 13.89
CA LYS A 82 -11.86 -8.11 13.80
C LYS A 82 -11.47 -8.18 12.34
N THR A 83 -10.68 -7.22 11.90
CA THR A 83 -10.07 -7.23 10.58
C THR A 83 -8.59 -7.52 10.70
N ASP A 84 -8.17 -8.63 10.07
CA ASP A 84 -6.78 -8.96 9.85
C ASP A 84 -6.31 -8.25 8.57
N HIS A 85 -5.38 -7.32 8.71
CA HIS A 85 -4.78 -6.60 7.58
C HIS A 85 -3.31 -7.00 7.51
N PRO A 86 -2.97 -8.09 6.79
CA PRO A 86 -1.58 -8.51 6.68
C PRO A 86 -0.74 -7.45 5.96
N GLU A 87 0.37 -7.03 6.57
CA GLU A 87 1.37 -6.21 5.91
C GLU A 87 2.23 -7.11 5.00
N PHE A 88 2.54 -6.62 3.81
CA PHE A 88 3.49 -7.25 2.89
C PHE A 88 4.72 -6.36 2.75
N MET A 89 5.89 -6.99 2.75
CA MET A 89 7.15 -6.33 2.42
C MET A 89 7.77 -7.00 1.21
N MET A 90 8.10 -6.20 0.20
CA MET A 90 8.85 -6.66 -0.98
C MET A 90 10.23 -6.04 -0.97
N THR A 91 11.25 -6.87 -1.18
CA THR A 91 12.65 -6.43 -1.29
C THR A 91 13.23 -6.99 -2.59
N GLY A 92 14.05 -6.22 -3.29
CA GLY A 92 14.69 -6.70 -4.50
C GLY A 92 14.92 -5.60 -5.52
N ILE A 93 15.23 -6.03 -6.74
CA ILE A 93 15.40 -5.16 -7.90
C ILE A 93 14.26 -5.46 -8.87
N THR A 94 13.64 -4.40 -9.42
CA THR A 94 12.65 -4.50 -10.48
C THR A 94 13.13 -3.71 -11.70
N TRP A 95 12.64 -4.08 -12.88
CA TRP A 95 12.92 -3.38 -14.12
C TRP A 95 11.99 -2.18 -14.27
N GLY A 96 12.51 -1.09 -14.85
CA GLY A 96 11.78 0.16 -15.07
C GLY A 96 12.08 1.25 -14.04
N THR A 97 11.38 2.36 -14.18
CA THR A 97 11.45 3.50 -13.26
C THR A 97 10.42 3.37 -12.13
N VAL A 98 10.54 4.23 -11.12
CA VAL A 98 9.51 4.35 -10.07
C VAL A 98 8.16 4.74 -10.70
N ASP A 99 8.16 5.63 -11.68
CA ASP A 99 6.93 6.06 -12.37
C ASP A 99 6.25 4.91 -13.10
N ASP A 100 7.02 4.04 -13.78
CA ASP A 100 6.47 2.84 -14.44
C ASP A 100 5.80 1.90 -13.43
N CYS A 101 6.40 1.76 -12.24
CA CYS A 101 5.84 0.94 -11.16
C CYS A 101 4.58 1.59 -10.54
N MET A 102 4.59 2.91 -10.40
CA MET A 102 3.50 3.66 -9.80
C MET A 102 2.32 3.88 -10.76
N PHE A 103 2.53 3.77 -12.07
CA PHE A 103 1.48 3.95 -13.07
C PHE A 103 0.25 3.08 -12.79
N GLY A 104 0.43 1.80 -12.48
CA GLY A 104 -0.68 0.89 -12.14
C GLY A 104 -1.33 1.17 -10.79
N ALA A 105 -0.62 1.81 -9.85
CA ALA A 105 -1.06 2.03 -8.48
C ALA A 105 -1.75 3.40 -8.27
N VAL A 106 -1.33 4.42 -9.01
CA VAL A 106 -1.81 5.80 -8.84
C VAL A 106 -3.08 6.08 -9.64
N ASN A 107 -3.45 5.21 -10.59
CA ASN A 107 -4.60 5.40 -11.47
C ASN A 107 -5.91 5.64 -10.69
N PRO A 108 -6.38 6.90 -10.58
CA PRO A 108 -7.50 7.24 -9.71
C PRO A 108 -8.84 6.91 -10.36
N THR A 109 -8.88 6.78 -11.69
CA THR A 109 -10.10 6.52 -12.46
C THR A 109 -9.82 5.65 -13.69
N LEU A 110 -10.86 4.93 -14.16
CA LEU A 110 -10.81 4.14 -15.41
C LEU A 110 -10.47 4.99 -16.65
N GLU A 111 -10.80 6.29 -16.64
CA GLU A 111 -10.48 7.22 -17.72
C GLU A 111 -8.98 7.56 -17.78
N SER A 112 -8.26 7.42 -16.66
CA SER A 112 -6.83 7.70 -16.55
C SER A 112 -5.94 6.57 -17.12
N MET A 113 -6.55 5.40 -17.41
CA MET A 113 -5.86 4.19 -17.87
C MET A 113 -5.70 4.09 -19.41
N HIS A 114 -5.98 5.17 -20.16
CA HIS A 114 -5.96 5.22 -21.63
C HIS A 114 -4.82 6.10 -22.17
#